data_AF-A0A5C3KEU1-F1
#
_entry.id   AF-A0A5C3KEU1-F1
#
_cell.length_a   1.000
_cell.length_b   1.000
_cell.length_c   1.000
_cell.angle_alpha   90.00
_cell.angle_beta   90.00
_cell.angle_gamma   90.00
#
_symmetry.space_group_name_H-M   'P 1'
#
loop_
_entity.id
_entity.type
_entity.pdbx_description
1 polymer ?
#
loop_
_entity_poly.entity_id
_entity_poly.type
_entity_poly.pdbx_seq_one_letter_code
_entity_poly.pdbx_strand_id
1 'polypeptide(L)'
;MHPFLWRTGLRNAAKRVSRPSPRLLQSRSTAQLAIQPEDESEVGADTRPRPEHAVISTFDLFSIGVGPSSSHTVGPMRAGRIFINDLKDLDLLEKVQTIKINLYGSLAATGKGHHTPQAILLGLEGSDPETIDTGTIPSRYEAILQNKTLLLNGHHRIEYDMNRDMLWRWDMVLKTHPNGMRFSVFGENGDLLATNEYFSVGGGFVVNDKTKVDENLFYKGVDKKKVHGARLHQHSAPSDGSPVPPEPDAKTEVVQPPYPFESGNTLLALTKKYNMTIAQIVHDNERSFGYTDEDIHDKLMRIWQVMDECIHTGVSSTERTLPGRLGLRRRAPILYRRLMRGFYPGITTPHLPALKGSSGEFAAVDKPDAEEIDILVQGNIASAQGGRSGSRLAPSFRAPRVIGSFDHPILPMPPTKTTIPAVDFLSCYAIAVNEVNAAGGRIVTSPTNGAAGVIPGVLKYLLEFVSDDPEKSVKTFLLTASAVGMLFKRGSTISAAEGGCQAEVGVACSMASAGFAACMGASPETVLQAAEIGIEHNLGLTCDPIDGLVQVPCIERNSLGAVKAVTAAQLSMASHGVYSVTLDEAIEAMRLTAADMSVKYKETSLSGLAVRWFSDALGSLVNIGAYRQP
;
A
#
# COMPACT_ATOMS: atom_id res chain seq x y z
N MET A 1 39.90 37.42 32.52
CA MET A 1 39.27 38.45 31.67
C MET A 1 37.79 38.11 31.53
N HIS A 2 36.96 38.75 32.33
CA HIS A 2 35.49 38.63 32.31
C HIS A 2 34.91 39.57 31.22
N PRO A 3 33.69 39.30 30.72
CA PRO A 3 33.09 39.92 29.55
C PRO A 3 32.38 41.25 29.85
N PHE A 4 32.22 42.05 28.79
CA PHE A 4 31.57 43.35 28.80
C PHE A 4 30.03 43.23 28.81
N LEU A 5 29.43 43.88 29.80
CA LEU A 5 28.04 44.35 29.86
C LEU A 5 28.01 45.83 29.44
N TRP A 6 27.00 46.27 28.69
CA TRP A 6 26.43 47.60 28.91
C TRP A 6 24.92 47.65 28.57
N ARG A 7 24.15 48.08 29.58
CA ARG A 7 22.81 48.70 29.52
C ARG A 7 22.86 49.99 28.67
N THR A 8 21.80 50.63 28.16
CA THR A 8 20.58 51.18 28.80
C THR A 8 19.76 51.93 27.73
N GLY A 9 18.44 52.09 27.91
CA GLY A 9 17.65 53.02 27.10
C GLY A 9 16.13 53.05 27.36
N LEU A 10 15.72 53.34 28.60
CA LEU A 10 14.32 53.63 28.99
C LEU A 10 13.96 55.10 28.69
N ARG A 11 12.77 55.36 28.10
CA ARG A 11 11.94 56.52 28.45
C ARG A 11 10.44 56.17 28.44
N ASN A 12 9.78 56.67 29.49
CA ASN A 12 8.41 56.45 29.93
C ASN A 12 7.38 57.26 29.13
N ALA A 13 6.15 56.73 29.02
CA ALA A 13 4.93 57.50 29.22
C ALA A 13 3.85 56.57 29.82
N ALA A 14 3.47 56.88 31.07
CA ALA A 14 2.51 56.14 31.87
C ALA A 14 1.08 56.68 31.67
N LYS A 15 0.10 55.78 31.59
CA LYS A 15 -1.27 56.01 32.10
C LYS A 15 -1.79 54.74 32.78
N ARG A 16 -2.14 54.90 34.06
CA ARG A 16 -2.66 53.91 34.99
C ARG A 16 -4.07 53.45 34.61
N VAL A 17 -4.34 52.15 34.70
CA VAL A 17 -5.63 51.59 35.16
C VAL A 17 -5.33 50.40 36.08
N SER A 18 -6.04 50.36 37.20
CA SER A 18 -5.85 49.56 38.43
C SER A 18 -6.23 48.08 38.31
N ARG A 19 -5.45 47.20 38.96
CA ARG A 19 -5.76 45.78 39.22
C ARG A 19 -6.71 45.61 40.41
N PRO A 20 -7.54 44.55 40.46
CA PRO A 20 -8.01 43.99 41.72
C PRO A 20 -7.38 42.60 42.01
N SER A 21 -7.16 42.36 43.31
CA SER A 21 -6.60 41.15 43.92
C SER A 21 -7.71 40.13 44.26
N PRO A 22 -7.38 38.88 44.65
CA PRO A 22 -8.31 37.74 44.65
C PRO A 22 -9.12 37.66 45.96
N ARG A 23 -10.36 37.15 45.90
CA ARG A 23 -11.17 36.83 47.08
C ARG A 23 -11.53 35.35 47.14
N LEU A 24 -11.22 34.76 48.30
CA LEU A 24 -11.78 33.51 48.82
C LEU A 24 -13.31 33.59 48.91
N LEU A 25 -14.00 32.48 48.65
CA LEU A 25 -15.36 32.25 49.12
C LEU A 25 -15.51 30.81 49.60
N GLN A 26 -15.86 30.70 50.90
CA GLN A 26 -16.17 29.48 51.63
C GLN A 26 -17.58 28.94 51.29
N SER A 27 -17.66 27.61 51.28
CA SER A 27 -18.78 26.71 51.58
C SER A 27 -20.18 27.28 51.91
N ARG A 28 -21.22 26.74 51.23
CA ARG A 28 -22.56 26.49 51.80
C ARG A 28 -23.25 25.25 51.18
N SER A 29 -23.29 24.19 51.99
CA SER A 29 -24.40 23.27 52.32
C SER A 29 -25.61 23.09 51.37
N THR A 30 -25.75 21.86 50.91
CA THR A 30 -26.94 20.99 50.68
C THR A 30 -28.36 21.53 50.95
N ALA A 31 -29.25 21.29 49.97
CA ALA A 31 -30.68 21.01 50.17
C ALA A 31 -31.15 19.98 49.13
N GLN A 32 -31.63 18.83 49.61
CA GLN A 32 -32.25 17.74 48.86
C GLN A 32 -33.65 18.14 48.38
N LEU A 33 -34.01 17.73 47.17
CA LEU A 33 -35.40 17.48 46.76
C LEU A 33 -35.43 16.21 45.90
N ALA A 34 -36.06 15.19 46.45
CA ALA A 34 -36.28 13.88 45.86
C ALA A 34 -37.37 13.94 44.79
N ILE A 35 -37.17 13.21 43.69
CA ILE A 35 -38.23 12.80 42.76
C ILE A 35 -38.07 11.29 42.55
N GLN A 36 -39.13 10.55 42.84
CA GLN A 36 -39.26 9.10 42.70
C GLN A 36 -39.51 8.68 41.23
N PRO A 37 -39.29 7.41 40.88
CA PRO A 37 -39.24 6.95 39.50
C PRO A 37 -40.62 6.53 38.98
N GLU A 38 -40.97 6.93 37.76
CA GLU A 38 -42.09 6.33 37.00
C GLU A 38 -41.68 6.04 35.55
N ASP A 39 -41.89 4.77 35.21
CA ASP A 39 -42.19 4.12 33.93
C ASP A 39 -41.18 4.11 32.75
N GLU A 40 -40.61 2.91 32.61
CA GLU A 40 -40.06 2.32 31.40
C GLU A 40 -41.13 2.14 30.32
N SER A 41 -41.02 2.86 29.20
CA SER A 41 -41.47 2.35 27.89
C SER A 41 -40.90 3.16 26.72
N GLU A 42 -40.19 2.45 25.85
CA GLU A 42 -39.94 2.74 24.42
C GLU A 42 -39.12 3.99 24.05
N VAL A 43 -37.79 3.79 23.96
CA VAL A 43 -36.96 4.52 22.98
C VAL A 43 -36.14 3.49 22.20
N GLY A 44 -36.42 3.41 20.90
CA GLY A 44 -35.96 2.37 19.98
C GLY A 44 -34.43 2.20 19.96
N ALA A 45 -34.01 0.96 20.16
CA ALA A 45 -32.64 0.52 20.02
C ALA A 45 -32.17 0.64 18.56
N ASP A 46 -31.13 1.47 18.33
CA ASP A 46 -30.31 1.46 17.11
C ASP A 46 -29.59 0.10 17.05
N THR A 47 -30.25 -0.87 16.41
CA THR A 47 -29.81 -2.25 16.19
C THR A 47 -28.86 -2.31 15.00
N ARG A 48 -27.74 -1.60 15.09
CA ARG A 48 -26.58 -1.89 14.23
C ARG A 48 -25.70 -2.92 14.94
N PRO A 49 -25.37 -4.06 14.31
CA PRO A 49 -24.53 -5.08 14.93
C PRO A 49 -23.16 -4.45 15.22
N ARG A 50 -22.81 -4.36 16.51
CA ARG A 50 -21.47 -3.98 16.94
C ARG A 50 -20.54 -5.11 16.51
N PRO A 51 -19.47 -4.87 15.73
CA PRO A 51 -18.56 -5.92 15.34
C PRO A 51 -17.85 -6.46 16.58
N GLU A 52 -18.06 -7.76 16.82
CA GLU A 52 -17.42 -8.61 17.82
C GLU A 52 -15.88 -8.56 17.64
N HIS A 53 -15.13 -8.64 18.75
CA HIS A 53 -13.67 -8.78 18.96
C HIS A 53 -12.68 -8.66 17.76
N ALA A 54 -11.47 -8.11 17.95
CA ALA A 54 -10.44 -8.07 16.88
C ALA A 54 -9.88 -9.49 16.61
N VAL A 55 -10.65 -10.31 15.90
CA VAL A 55 -10.34 -11.72 15.55
C VAL A 55 -9.96 -11.76 14.06
N ILE A 56 -8.85 -11.10 13.71
CA ILE A 56 -8.30 -11.11 12.36
C ILE A 56 -6.89 -11.69 12.47
N SER A 57 -6.53 -12.65 11.63
CA SER A 57 -5.19 -13.23 11.67
C SER A 57 -4.16 -12.26 11.11
N THR A 58 -2.95 -12.33 11.63
CA THR A 58 -1.73 -11.72 11.09
C THR A 58 -1.58 -12.01 9.59
N PHE A 59 -1.91 -13.23 9.17
CA PHE A 59 -1.80 -13.68 7.78
C PHE A 59 -2.90 -13.11 6.86
N ASP A 60 -3.97 -12.56 7.42
CA ASP A 60 -4.99 -11.82 6.67
C ASP A 60 -4.55 -10.39 6.34
N LEU A 61 -3.70 -9.81 7.18
CA LEU A 61 -3.11 -8.48 6.94
C LEU A 61 -1.94 -8.57 5.95
N PHE A 62 -1.10 -9.59 6.13
CA PHE A 62 0.08 -9.85 5.30
C PHE A 62 -0.15 -11.06 4.39
N SER A 63 -0.78 -10.79 3.25
CA SER A 63 -1.06 -11.80 2.22
C SER A 63 -0.12 -11.65 1.03
N ILE A 64 0.36 -12.76 0.50
CA ILE A 64 1.16 -12.79 -0.73
C ILE A 64 0.21 -12.61 -1.91
N GLY A 65 0.60 -11.82 -2.90
CA GLY A 65 -0.20 -11.62 -4.09
C GLY A 65 0.58 -11.00 -5.24
N VAL A 66 -0.17 -10.40 -6.16
CA VAL A 66 0.34 -9.78 -7.37
C VAL A 66 -0.08 -8.31 -7.43
N GLY A 67 0.83 -7.44 -7.85
CA GLY A 67 0.55 -6.03 -8.10
C GLY A 67 -0.29 -5.80 -9.37
N PRO A 68 -0.76 -4.57 -9.62
CA PRO A 68 -0.52 -3.36 -8.84
C PRO A 68 -1.54 -3.09 -7.71
N SER A 69 -2.68 -3.78 -7.68
CA SER A 69 -3.79 -3.43 -6.78
C SER A 69 -4.41 -4.64 -6.09
N SER A 70 -4.61 -4.56 -4.77
CA SER A 70 -5.28 -5.63 -4.03
C SER A 70 -6.77 -5.67 -4.36
N SER A 71 -7.43 -4.52 -4.53
CA SER A 71 -8.85 -4.43 -4.86
C SER A 71 -9.16 -4.64 -6.34
N HIS A 72 -8.27 -4.25 -7.25
CA HIS A 72 -8.53 -4.31 -8.70
C HIS A 72 -7.75 -5.41 -9.42
N THR A 73 -6.77 -6.07 -8.78
CA THR A 73 -6.01 -7.18 -9.35
C THR A 73 -6.25 -8.47 -8.55
N VAL A 74 -5.86 -8.50 -7.28
CA VAL A 74 -5.95 -9.73 -6.44
C VAL A 74 -7.40 -10.17 -6.22
N GLY A 75 -8.28 -9.24 -5.83
CA GLY A 75 -9.70 -9.53 -5.63
C GLY A 75 -10.38 -10.13 -6.88
N PRO A 76 -10.33 -9.48 -8.05
CA PRO A 76 -10.90 -10.01 -9.28
C PRO A 76 -10.31 -11.36 -9.72
N MET A 77 -9.01 -11.61 -9.51
CA MET A 77 -8.41 -12.93 -9.77
C MET A 77 -9.00 -14.01 -8.85
N ARG A 78 -9.11 -13.72 -7.54
CA ARG A 78 -9.74 -14.62 -6.57
C ARG A 78 -11.21 -14.88 -6.91
N ALA A 79 -11.95 -13.85 -7.31
CA ALA A 79 -13.35 -13.98 -7.72
C ALA A 79 -13.50 -14.93 -8.92
N GLY A 80 -12.63 -14.81 -9.92
CA GLY A 80 -12.61 -15.72 -11.08
C GLY A 80 -12.35 -17.16 -10.68
N ARG A 81 -11.38 -17.39 -9.80
CA ARG A 81 -11.04 -18.74 -9.30
C ARG A 81 -12.18 -19.35 -8.48
N ILE A 82 -12.78 -18.58 -7.57
CA ILE A 82 -13.92 -19.03 -6.76
C ILE A 82 -15.07 -19.45 -7.68
N PHE A 83 -15.40 -18.61 -8.67
CA PHE A 83 -16.49 -18.91 -9.61
C PHE A 83 -16.27 -20.19 -10.40
N ILE A 84 -15.03 -20.47 -10.82
CA ILE A 84 -14.72 -21.68 -11.60
C ILE A 84 -14.69 -22.93 -10.73
N ASN A 85 -14.20 -22.83 -9.49
CA ASN A 85 -14.30 -23.92 -8.53
C ASN A 85 -15.77 -24.24 -8.22
N ASP A 86 -16.62 -23.23 -8.01
CA ASP A 86 -18.06 -23.41 -7.81
C ASP A 86 -18.70 -24.14 -9.01
N LEU A 87 -18.32 -23.81 -10.24
CA LEU A 87 -18.82 -24.49 -11.45
C LEU A 87 -18.33 -25.93 -11.57
N LYS A 88 -17.12 -26.21 -11.11
CA LYS A 88 -16.56 -27.57 -11.05
C LYS A 88 -17.30 -28.42 -10.01
N ASP A 89 -17.52 -27.89 -8.82
CA ASP A 89 -18.20 -28.58 -7.72
C ASP A 89 -19.68 -28.86 -8.04
N LEU A 90 -20.28 -28.07 -8.94
CA LEU A 90 -21.64 -28.25 -9.43
C LEU A 90 -21.74 -29.12 -10.71
N ASP A 91 -20.64 -29.70 -11.19
CA ASP A 91 -20.57 -30.47 -12.43
C ASP A 91 -21.12 -29.71 -13.66
N LEU A 92 -20.97 -28.38 -13.67
CA LEU A 92 -21.44 -27.50 -14.74
C LEU A 92 -20.32 -27.08 -15.70
N LEU A 93 -19.06 -27.19 -15.28
CA LEU A 93 -17.89 -26.68 -16.02
C LEU A 93 -17.82 -27.18 -17.48
N GLU A 94 -18.03 -28.48 -17.71
CA GLU A 94 -17.96 -29.10 -19.04
C GLU A 94 -19.10 -28.66 -19.98
N LYS A 95 -20.21 -28.16 -19.40
CA LYS A 95 -21.38 -27.71 -20.17
C LYS A 95 -21.27 -26.24 -20.59
N VAL A 96 -20.26 -25.51 -20.11
CA VAL A 96 -20.09 -24.09 -20.40
C VAL A 96 -19.54 -23.92 -21.81
N GLN A 97 -20.28 -23.22 -22.68
CA GLN A 97 -19.82 -22.88 -24.02
C GLN A 97 -19.32 -21.43 -24.11
N THR A 98 -19.97 -20.50 -23.39
CA THR A 98 -19.59 -19.08 -23.38
C THR A 98 -19.66 -18.50 -21.98
N ILE A 99 -18.82 -17.50 -21.72
CA ILE A 99 -18.79 -16.73 -20.47
C ILE A 99 -18.95 -15.24 -20.78
N LYS A 100 -19.73 -14.53 -19.96
CA LYS A 100 -19.84 -13.07 -19.97
C LYS A 100 -19.40 -12.50 -18.63
N ILE A 101 -18.56 -11.48 -18.71
CA ILE A 101 -17.97 -10.80 -17.56
C ILE A 101 -18.44 -9.35 -17.60
N ASN A 102 -19.16 -8.90 -16.58
CA ASN A 102 -19.57 -7.51 -16.44
C ASN A 102 -18.79 -6.86 -15.29
N LEU A 103 -18.12 -5.74 -15.57
CA LEU A 103 -17.45 -4.91 -14.58
C LEU A 103 -18.28 -3.66 -14.31
N TYR A 104 -18.44 -3.29 -13.04
CA TYR A 104 -19.28 -2.17 -12.61
C TYR A 104 -18.47 -1.10 -11.86
N GLY A 105 -19.03 0.11 -11.82
CA GLY A 105 -18.56 1.21 -10.99
C GLY A 105 -17.06 1.49 -11.12
N SER A 106 -16.38 1.51 -9.98
CA SER A 106 -14.97 1.89 -9.87
C SER A 106 -14.01 0.87 -10.49
N LEU A 107 -14.37 -0.40 -10.38
CA LEU A 107 -13.63 -1.51 -10.98
C LEU A 107 -13.62 -1.41 -12.51
N ALA A 108 -14.75 -1.00 -13.11
CA ALA A 108 -14.77 -0.70 -14.54
C ALA A 108 -13.87 0.51 -14.85
N ALA A 109 -14.06 1.63 -14.14
CA ALA A 109 -13.38 2.91 -14.39
C ALA A 109 -11.84 2.80 -14.47
N THR A 110 -11.22 2.09 -13.53
CA THR A 110 -9.75 2.00 -13.45
C THR A 110 -9.18 0.62 -13.77
N GLY A 111 -10.02 -0.36 -14.02
CA GLY A 111 -9.59 -1.76 -14.12
C GLY A 111 -8.54 -2.01 -15.22
N LYS A 112 -8.58 -1.23 -16.31
CA LYS A 112 -7.57 -1.34 -17.38
C LYS A 112 -6.17 -0.94 -16.91
N GLY A 113 -6.04 0.10 -16.09
CA GLY A 113 -4.75 0.53 -15.51
C GLY A 113 -4.27 -0.38 -14.38
N HIS A 114 -5.19 -1.13 -13.76
CA HIS A 114 -4.90 -2.07 -12.67
C HIS A 114 -4.76 -3.54 -13.10
N HIS A 115 -4.71 -3.80 -14.39
CA HIS A 115 -4.64 -5.15 -14.94
C HIS A 115 -5.80 -6.08 -14.53
N THR A 116 -6.99 -5.52 -14.27
CA THR A 116 -8.19 -6.29 -13.90
C THR A 116 -8.58 -7.34 -14.95
N PRO A 117 -8.55 -7.06 -16.27
CA PRO A 117 -8.87 -8.08 -17.27
C PRO A 117 -7.91 -9.27 -17.22
N GLN A 118 -6.60 -9.02 -17.14
CA GLN A 118 -5.58 -10.06 -17.02
C GLN A 118 -5.85 -10.93 -15.79
N ALA A 119 -6.12 -10.28 -14.67
CA ALA A 119 -6.37 -10.94 -13.39
C ALA A 119 -7.60 -11.85 -13.43
N ILE A 120 -8.73 -11.36 -13.95
CA ILE A 120 -9.96 -12.16 -14.05
C ILE A 120 -9.74 -13.37 -14.95
N LEU A 121 -9.16 -13.17 -16.14
CA LEU A 121 -8.98 -14.26 -17.10
C LEU A 121 -8.10 -15.37 -16.54
N LEU A 122 -6.97 -15.03 -15.94
CA LEU A 122 -6.08 -16.01 -15.33
C LEU A 122 -6.70 -16.70 -14.11
N GLY A 123 -7.49 -15.97 -13.32
CA GLY A 123 -8.30 -16.54 -12.25
C GLY A 123 -9.31 -17.56 -12.78
N LEU A 124 -9.96 -17.26 -13.93
CA LEU A 124 -10.87 -18.19 -14.60
C LEU A 124 -10.15 -19.41 -15.19
N GLU A 125 -8.86 -19.29 -15.53
CA GLU A 125 -8.03 -20.45 -15.89
C GLU A 125 -7.59 -21.29 -14.67
N GLY A 126 -7.98 -20.89 -13.45
CA GLY A 126 -7.69 -21.60 -12.21
C GLY A 126 -6.43 -21.12 -11.48
N SER A 127 -5.79 -20.04 -11.96
CA SER A 127 -4.58 -19.51 -11.35
C SER A 127 -4.86 -18.86 -9.99
N ASP A 128 -3.90 -18.97 -9.06
CA ASP A 128 -3.95 -18.36 -7.73
C ASP A 128 -3.01 -17.14 -7.66
N PRO A 129 -3.46 -15.96 -7.21
CA PRO A 129 -2.57 -14.81 -7.01
C PRO A 129 -1.37 -15.11 -6.09
N GLU A 130 -1.47 -16.08 -5.18
CA GLU A 130 -0.38 -16.43 -4.29
C GLU A 130 0.71 -17.25 -4.97
N THR A 131 0.39 -18.05 -6.00
CA THR A 131 1.33 -19.00 -6.60
C THR A 131 1.67 -18.73 -8.06
N ILE A 132 0.88 -17.90 -8.75
CA ILE A 132 1.07 -17.61 -10.18
C ILE A 132 2.44 -16.99 -10.48
N ASP A 133 3.12 -17.46 -11.51
CA ASP A 133 4.33 -16.81 -12.01
C ASP A 133 3.97 -15.51 -12.72
N THR A 134 4.32 -14.38 -12.10
CA THR A 134 4.02 -13.03 -12.61
C THR A 134 4.66 -12.75 -13.95
N GLY A 135 5.77 -13.42 -14.31
CA GLY A 135 6.41 -13.27 -15.62
C GLY A 135 5.57 -13.81 -16.78
N THR A 136 4.67 -14.75 -16.51
CA THR A 136 3.82 -15.40 -17.53
C THR A 136 2.51 -14.66 -17.80
N ILE A 137 2.13 -13.72 -16.92
CA ILE A 137 0.84 -13.01 -16.99
C ILE A 137 0.66 -12.25 -18.31
N PRO A 138 1.62 -11.41 -18.75
CA PRO A 138 1.43 -10.63 -19.98
C PRO A 138 1.35 -11.52 -21.22
N SER A 139 2.24 -12.50 -21.34
CA SER A 139 2.30 -13.39 -22.51
C SER A 139 1.07 -14.30 -22.61
N ARG A 140 0.56 -14.81 -21.48
CA ARG A 140 -0.67 -15.60 -21.47
C ARG A 140 -1.90 -14.76 -21.85
N TYR A 141 -2.00 -13.55 -21.32
CA TYR A 141 -3.08 -12.64 -21.67
C TYR A 141 -3.08 -12.28 -23.17
N GLU A 142 -1.93 -11.96 -23.74
CA GLU A 142 -1.80 -11.70 -25.19
C GLU A 142 -2.23 -12.92 -26.03
N ALA A 143 -1.87 -14.13 -25.60
CA ALA A 143 -2.29 -15.35 -26.27
C ALA A 143 -3.82 -15.55 -26.24
N ILE A 144 -4.50 -15.20 -25.14
CA ILE A 144 -5.97 -15.25 -25.06
C ILE A 144 -6.60 -14.26 -26.05
N LEU A 145 -6.06 -13.04 -26.13
CA LEU A 145 -6.56 -12.00 -27.04
C LEU A 145 -6.38 -12.37 -28.51
N GLN A 146 -5.23 -12.96 -28.87
CA GLN A 146 -4.92 -13.34 -30.24
C GLN A 146 -5.70 -14.59 -30.68
N ASN A 147 -5.72 -15.63 -29.84
CA ASN A 147 -6.35 -16.90 -30.18
C ASN A 147 -7.86 -16.91 -29.98
N LYS A 148 -8.40 -15.92 -29.26
CA LYS A 148 -9.81 -15.84 -28.85
C LYS A 148 -10.31 -17.11 -28.16
N THR A 149 -9.45 -17.72 -27.35
CA THR A 149 -9.75 -18.96 -26.61
C THR A 149 -9.31 -18.86 -25.17
N LEU A 150 -10.17 -19.31 -24.25
CA LEU A 150 -9.92 -19.35 -22.81
C LEU A 150 -9.98 -20.80 -22.31
N LEU A 151 -9.04 -21.21 -21.45
CA LEU A 151 -9.06 -22.54 -20.84
C LEU A 151 -9.62 -22.45 -19.41
N LEU A 152 -10.91 -22.71 -19.26
CA LEU A 152 -11.56 -22.72 -17.95
C LEU A 152 -10.96 -23.82 -17.06
N ASN A 153 -10.52 -23.43 -15.86
CA ASN A 153 -9.81 -24.28 -14.91
C ASN A 153 -8.58 -25.00 -15.51
N GLY A 154 -7.99 -24.47 -16.59
CA GLY A 154 -6.85 -25.07 -17.27
C GLY A 154 -7.16 -26.29 -18.14
N HIS A 155 -8.42 -26.72 -18.23
CA HIS A 155 -8.81 -27.95 -18.93
C HIS A 155 -9.87 -27.73 -20.01
N HIS A 156 -10.94 -26.97 -19.71
CA HIS A 156 -12.08 -26.85 -20.61
C HIS A 156 -11.95 -25.64 -21.54
N ARG A 157 -11.79 -25.88 -22.84
CA ARG A 157 -11.55 -24.82 -23.82
C ARG A 157 -12.85 -24.21 -24.32
N ILE A 158 -12.99 -22.89 -24.21
CA ILE A 158 -14.11 -22.12 -24.75
C ILE A 158 -13.65 -21.05 -25.73
N GLU A 159 -14.56 -20.65 -26.63
CA GLU A 159 -14.38 -19.45 -27.46
C GLU A 159 -14.62 -18.21 -26.58
N TYR A 160 -13.69 -17.27 -26.60
CA TYR A 160 -13.76 -16.06 -25.80
C TYR A 160 -13.23 -14.86 -26.60
N ASP A 161 -14.10 -13.88 -26.83
CA ASP A 161 -13.71 -12.60 -27.45
C ASP A 161 -13.91 -11.48 -26.42
N MET A 162 -12.81 -10.88 -25.97
CA MET A 162 -12.83 -9.82 -24.95
C MET A 162 -13.77 -8.65 -25.32
N ASN A 163 -13.87 -8.27 -26.60
CA ASN A 163 -14.72 -7.13 -26.99
C ASN A 163 -16.21 -7.45 -26.88
N ARG A 164 -16.59 -8.72 -27.03
CA ARG A 164 -17.98 -9.20 -26.95
C ARG A 164 -18.35 -9.63 -25.53
N ASP A 165 -17.41 -10.30 -24.86
CA ASP A 165 -17.67 -11.10 -23.67
C ASP A 165 -17.26 -10.39 -22.37
N MET A 166 -16.48 -9.30 -22.44
CA MET A 166 -16.20 -8.43 -21.29
C MET A 166 -16.83 -7.05 -21.46
N LEU A 167 -17.87 -6.78 -20.65
CA LEU A 167 -18.64 -5.53 -20.69
C LEU A 167 -18.23 -4.60 -19.55
N TRP A 168 -17.95 -3.36 -19.91
CA TRP A 168 -17.56 -2.30 -18.98
C TRP A 168 -18.78 -1.39 -18.72
N ARG A 169 -19.31 -1.41 -17.51
CA ARG A 169 -20.51 -0.66 -17.09
C ARG A 169 -20.12 0.50 -16.17
N TRP A 170 -19.63 1.57 -16.78
CA TRP A 170 -19.25 2.82 -16.11
C TRP A 170 -20.47 3.59 -15.55
N ASP A 171 -21.62 3.36 -16.15
CA ASP A 171 -22.91 4.01 -15.88
C ASP A 171 -23.63 3.42 -14.66
N MET A 172 -23.19 2.26 -14.17
CA MET A 172 -23.89 1.50 -13.13
C MET A 172 -22.96 1.15 -11.99
N VAL A 173 -23.42 1.45 -10.77
CA VAL A 173 -22.81 1.01 -9.52
C VAL A 173 -23.77 0.04 -8.86
N LEU A 174 -23.27 -1.14 -8.46
CA LEU A 174 -24.07 -2.11 -7.72
C LEU A 174 -24.35 -1.58 -6.30
N LYS A 175 -25.49 -1.97 -5.72
CA LYS A 175 -25.98 -1.39 -4.45
C LYS A 175 -25.06 -1.64 -3.26
N THR A 176 -24.30 -2.74 -3.27
CA THR A 176 -23.52 -3.21 -2.11
C THR A 176 -22.15 -2.53 -2.00
N HIS A 177 -21.41 -2.46 -3.10
CA HIS A 177 -20.06 -1.88 -3.12
C HIS A 177 -19.69 -1.41 -4.54
N PRO A 178 -18.91 -0.32 -4.70
CA PRO A 178 -18.62 0.24 -6.01
C PRO A 178 -17.71 -0.64 -6.89
N ASN A 179 -16.84 -1.46 -6.27
CA ASN A 179 -16.01 -2.45 -6.96
C ASN A 179 -16.79 -3.76 -7.19
N GLY A 180 -17.78 -3.72 -8.08
CA GLY A 180 -18.64 -4.87 -8.41
C GLY A 180 -18.25 -5.57 -9.71
N MET A 181 -18.38 -6.90 -9.75
CA MET A 181 -18.28 -7.70 -10.96
C MET A 181 -19.33 -8.81 -10.99
N ARG A 182 -19.81 -9.17 -12.18
CA ARG A 182 -20.74 -10.29 -12.38
C ARG A 182 -20.20 -11.24 -13.44
N PHE A 183 -20.19 -12.52 -13.12
CA PHE A 183 -19.88 -13.58 -14.07
C PHE A 183 -21.16 -14.32 -14.45
N SER A 184 -21.33 -14.60 -15.73
CA SER A 184 -22.47 -15.37 -16.26
C SER A 184 -21.98 -16.37 -17.29
N VAL A 185 -22.36 -17.64 -17.15
CA VAL A 185 -21.99 -18.71 -18.08
C VAL A 185 -23.21 -19.27 -18.79
N PHE A 186 -23.04 -19.60 -20.07
CA PHE A 186 -24.11 -20.10 -20.93
C PHE A 186 -23.72 -21.43 -21.58
N GLY A 187 -24.70 -22.31 -21.76
CA GLY A 187 -24.54 -23.59 -22.43
C GLY A 187 -24.64 -23.51 -23.95
N GLU A 188 -24.61 -24.66 -24.61
CA GLU A 188 -24.65 -24.81 -26.08
C GLU A 188 -25.87 -24.14 -26.72
N ASN A 189 -27.04 -24.21 -26.08
CA ASN A 189 -28.29 -23.62 -26.56
C ASN A 189 -28.44 -22.12 -26.24
N GLY A 190 -27.44 -21.49 -25.62
CA GLY A 190 -27.52 -20.12 -25.13
C GLY A 190 -28.26 -19.96 -23.79
N ASP A 191 -28.60 -21.07 -23.14
CA ASP A 191 -29.25 -21.07 -21.82
C ASP A 191 -28.28 -20.59 -20.74
N LEU A 192 -28.73 -19.70 -19.86
CA LEU A 192 -27.96 -19.26 -18.69
C LEU A 192 -27.85 -20.42 -17.68
N LEU A 193 -26.63 -20.95 -17.49
CA LEU A 193 -26.36 -22.06 -16.57
C LEU A 193 -26.17 -21.56 -15.14
N ALA A 194 -25.34 -20.52 -14.98
CA ALA A 194 -25.02 -19.92 -13.69
C ALA A 194 -24.68 -18.44 -13.84
N THR A 195 -25.00 -17.68 -12.80
CA THR A 195 -24.58 -16.28 -12.67
C THR A 195 -24.26 -15.99 -11.21
N ASN A 196 -23.22 -15.19 -10.97
CA ASN A 196 -22.80 -14.84 -9.63
C ASN A 196 -22.20 -13.43 -9.59
N GLU A 197 -22.42 -12.72 -8.47
CA GLU A 197 -21.96 -11.36 -8.24
C GLU A 197 -20.90 -11.33 -7.15
N TYR A 198 -19.83 -10.58 -7.39
CA TYR A 198 -18.70 -10.46 -6.50
C TYR A 198 -18.34 -9.00 -6.29
N PHE A 199 -17.94 -8.69 -5.06
CA PHE A 199 -17.51 -7.37 -4.62
C PHE A 199 -16.11 -7.44 -4.08
N SER A 200 -15.21 -6.60 -4.60
CA SER A 200 -13.85 -6.48 -4.09
C SER A 200 -13.77 -5.35 -3.06
N VAL A 201 -13.76 -5.70 -1.77
CA VAL A 201 -13.92 -4.77 -0.65
C VAL A 201 -12.61 -4.17 -0.12
N GLY A 202 -11.47 -4.53 -0.71
CA GLY A 202 -10.13 -4.08 -0.28
C GLY A 202 -9.29 -5.22 0.31
N GLY A 203 -7.97 -5.05 0.39
CA GLY A 203 -7.04 -6.06 0.91
C GLY A 203 -6.97 -7.38 0.13
N GLY A 204 -7.62 -7.47 -1.04
CA GLY A 204 -7.73 -8.72 -1.81
C GLY A 204 -8.88 -9.64 -1.35
N PHE A 205 -9.77 -9.16 -0.49
CA PHE A 205 -10.97 -9.88 -0.05
C PHE A 205 -12.09 -9.72 -1.07
N VAL A 206 -12.80 -10.82 -1.32
CA VAL A 206 -13.96 -10.86 -2.22
C VAL A 206 -15.17 -11.28 -1.41
N VAL A 207 -16.23 -10.48 -1.48
CA VAL A 207 -17.53 -10.78 -0.87
C VAL A 207 -18.49 -11.15 -1.99
N ASN A 208 -19.24 -12.22 -1.78
CA ASN A 208 -20.38 -12.60 -2.62
C ASN A 208 -21.66 -12.18 -1.89
N ASP A 209 -22.70 -11.75 -2.60
CA ASP A 209 -23.97 -11.22 -2.04
C ASP A 209 -24.86 -12.28 -1.34
N LYS A 210 -24.23 -13.20 -0.60
CA LYS A 210 -24.87 -14.16 0.30
C LYS A 210 -24.08 -14.35 1.60
N THR A 211 -24.02 -13.26 2.38
CA THR A 211 -24.23 -13.27 3.84
C THR A 211 -25.51 -12.51 4.19
N LYS A 212 -26.53 -12.64 3.33
CA LYS A 212 -27.92 -12.64 3.74
C LYS A 212 -28.49 -13.99 3.33
N VAL A 213 -28.99 -14.72 4.31
CA VAL A 213 -29.91 -15.83 4.10
C VAL A 213 -31.16 -15.19 3.50
N ASP A 214 -31.17 -15.07 2.17
CA ASP A 214 -32.34 -15.18 1.30
C ASP A 214 -31.95 -14.77 -0.13
N GLU A 215 -32.28 -15.66 -1.07
CA GLU A 215 -32.57 -15.37 -2.48
C GLU A 215 -31.54 -14.57 -3.30
N ASN A 216 -30.59 -15.30 -3.90
CA ASN A 216 -29.88 -14.95 -5.15
C ASN A 216 -29.02 -16.14 -5.63
N LEU A 217 -29.65 -17.31 -5.82
CA LEU A 217 -29.03 -18.47 -6.50
C LEU A 217 -29.99 -18.90 -7.62
N PHE A 218 -29.82 -18.34 -8.83
CA PHE A 218 -30.49 -18.86 -10.03
C PHE A 218 -29.53 -19.83 -10.74
N TYR A 219 -29.40 -21.04 -10.19
CA TYR A 219 -28.90 -22.19 -10.94
C TYR A 219 -30.12 -22.90 -11.53
N LYS A 220 -30.32 -22.83 -12.85
CA LYS A 220 -31.41 -23.58 -13.49
C LYS A 220 -31.01 -25.06 -13.55
N GLY A 221 -31.73 -25.90 -12.81
CA GLY A 221 -31.71 -27.36 -12.99
C GLY A 221 -30.72 -28.16 -12.13
N VAL A 222 -30.24 -27.62 -11.00
CA VAL A 222 -29.38 -28.37 -10.07
C VAL A 222 -30.09 -28.57 -8.72
N ASP A 223 -30.00 -29.80 -8.21
CA ASP A 223 -30.64 -30.24 -6.97
C ASP A 223 -30.06 -29.49 -5.76
N LYS A 224 -30.91 -28.72 -5.07
CA LYS A 224 -30.53 -27.78 -3.99
C LYS A 224 -29.82 -28.44 -2.80
N LYS A 225 -29.91 -29.77 -2.69
CA LYS A 225 -29.30 -30.58 -1.61
C LYS A 225 -27.81 -30.88 -1.81
N LYS A 226 -27.23 -30.59 -2.98
CA LYS A 226 -25.80 -30.80 -3.26
C LYS A 226 -24.90 -29.63 -2.85
N VAL A 227 -25.47 -28.48 -2.48
CA VAL A 227 -24.69 -27.28 -2.13
C VAL A 227 -24.32 -27.31 -0.65
N HIS A 228 -23.05 -27.64 -0.37
CA HIS A 228 -22.51 -27.73 0.99
C HIS A 228 -22.17 -26.34 1.56
N GLY A 229 -22.35 -26.15 2.87
CA GLY A 229 -22.12 -24.90 3.61
C GLY A 229 -20.65 -24.58 3.88
N ALA A 230 -19.76 -24.82 2.91
CA ALA A 230 -18.35 -24.48 3.04
C ALA A 230 -18.11 -23.00 2.67
N ARG A 231 -18.48 -22.10 3.57
CA ARG A 231 -18.13 -20.67 3.51
C ARG A 231 -17.66 -20.20 4.87
N LEU A 232 -16.48 -20.67 5.27
CA LEU A 232 -15.50 -19.98 6.12
C LEU A 232 -14.29 -20.92 6.25
N HIS A 233 -13.10 -20.40 5.97
CA HIS A 233 -11.78 -21.06 6.09
C HIS A 233 -11.39 -22.10 5.03
N GLN A 234 -10.40 -21.74 4.21
CA GLN A 234 -9.51 -22.69 3.54
C GLN A 234 -8.56 -23.29 4.60
N HIS A 235 -8.84 -24.52 5.03
CA HIS A 235 -7.80 -25.43 5.53
C HIS A 235 -7.81 -26.69 4.67
N SER A 236 -6.64 -27.02 4.16
CA SER A 236 -6.30 -28.27 3.51
C SER A 236 -6.58 -29.49 4.40
N ALA A 237 -7.19 -30.54 3.86
CA ALA A 237 -7.17 -31.87 4.45
C ALA A 237 -7.15 -32.95 3.35
N PRO A 238 -6.43 -34.06 3.53
CA PRO A 238 -6.66 -35.28 2.78
C PRO A 238 -7.31 -36.40 3.63
N SER A 239 -8.23 -37.15 2.98
CA SER A 239 -8.62 -38.59 3.06
C SER A 239 -8.57 -39.34 4.42
N ASP A 240 -9.48 -40.24 4.84
CA ASP A 240 -10.40 -41.17 4.16
C ASP A 240 -11.32 -41.85 5.22
N GLY A 241 -12.48 -42.43 4.84
CA GLY A 241 -13.07 -43.60 5.54
C GLY A 241 -14.43 -43.51 6.29
N SER A 242 -15.53 -43.69 5.55
CA SER A 242 -16.81 -44.41 5.87
C SER A 242 -17.87 -43.86 6.89
N PRO A 243 -19.19 -44.15 6.69
CA PRO A 243 -20.29 -43.34 7.22
C PRO A 243 -21.04 -43.94 8.43
N VAL A 244 -21.50 -43.07 9.35
CA VAL A 244 -22.45 -43.37 10.44
C VAL A 244 -23.58 -42.30 10.41
N PRO A 245 -24.87 -42.65 10.63
CA PRO A 245 -26.01 -41.74 10.41
C PRO A 245 -26.18 -40.68 11.53
N PRO A 246 -26.92 -39.58 11.28
CA PRO A 246 -26.78 -38.33 12.01
C PRO A 246 -27.65 -38.23 13.27
N GLU A 247 -27.09 -37.64 14.34
CA GLU A 247 -27.82 -37.04 15.46
C GLU A 247 -27.76 -35.49 15.38
N PRO A 248 -28.74 -34.76 15.97
CA PRO A 248 -29.04 -33.38 15.60
C PRO A 248 -28.15 -32.34 16.31
N ASP A 249 -27.69 -31.37 15.52
CA ASP A 249 -27.28 -30.00 15.87
C ASP A 249 -26.31 -29.78 17.05
N ALA A 250 -25.02 -30.05 16.81
CA ALA A 250 -23.94 -29.36 17.52
C ALA A 250 -23.70 -27.99 16.86
N LYS A 251 -23.98 -26.92 17.60
CA LYS A 251 -23.56 -25.55 17.25
C LYS A 251 -22.04 -25.56 17.01
N THR A 252 -21.59 -25.11 15.85
CA THR A 252 -20.18 -24.88 15.57
C THR A 252 -19.66 -23.85 16.57
N GLU A 253 -18.93 -24.28 17.60
CA GLU A 253 -18.29 -23.36 18.55
C GLU A 253 -17.25 -22.54 17.79
N VAL A 254 -17.51 -21.24 17.64
CA VAL A 254 -16.52 -20.28 17.18
C VAL A 254 -15.47 -20.19 18.29
N VAL A 255 -14.32 -20.81 18.09
CA VAL A 255 -13.18 -20.75 19.03
C VAL A 255 -12.73 -19.30 19.11
N GLN A 256 -13.07 -18.62 20.20
CA GLN A 256 -12.62 -17.25 20.44
C GLN A 256 -11.14 -17.27 20.85
N PRO A 257 -10.32 -16.32 20.36
CA PRO A 257 -8.91 -16.25 20.72
C PRO A 257 -8.75 -16.01 22.23
N PRO A 258 -7.65 -16.46 22.85
CA PRO A 258 -7.43 -16.37 24.29
C PRO A 258 -7.33 -14.92 24.79
N TYR A 259 -6.83 -14.00 23.97
CA TYR A 259 -6.60 -12.61 24.34
C TYR A 259 -7.26 -11.65 23.33
N PRO A 260 -8.60 -11.58 23.29
CA PRO A 260 -9.28 -10.66 22.39
C PRO A 260 -9.09 -9.22 22.89
N PHE A 261 -8.79 -8.30 21.96
CA PHE A 261 -8.70 -6.86 22.24
C PHE A 261 -9.56 -6.05 21.29
N GLU A 262 -9.93 -4.85 21.71
CA GLU A 262 -10.84 -3.96 20.96
C GLU A 262 -10.23 -2.60 20.68
N SER A 263 -9.43 -2.12 21.61
CA SER A 263 -8.79 -0.81 21.61
C SER A 263 -7.34 -0.92 22.10
N GLY A 264 -6.54 0.10 21.81
CA GLY A 264 -5.19 0.23 22.34
C GLY A 264 -5.16 0.15 23.86
N ASN A 265 -6.14 0.77 24.54
CA ASN A 265 -6.27 0.68 25.99
C ASN A 265 -6.51 -0.76 26.49
N THR A 266 -7.38 -1.54 25.81
CA THR A 266 -7.59 -2.96 26.17
C THR A 266 -6.34 -3.80 25.92
N LEU A 267 -5.62 -3.54 24.82
CA LEU A 267 -4.36 -4.21 24.52
C LEU A 267 -3.30 -3.94 25.59
N LEU A 268 -3.15 -2.69 26.05
CA LEU A 268 -2.25 -2.34 27.17
C LEU A 268 -2.68 -2.98 28.49
N ALA A 269 -3.98 -3.11 28.75
CA ALA A 269 -4.46 -3.80 29.94
C ALA A 269 -4.09 -5.29 29.91
N LEU A 270 -4.16 -5.94 28.75
CA LEU A 270 -3.77 -7.33 28.57
C LEU A 270 -2.26 -7.54 28.74
N THR A 271 -1.41 -6.68 28.17
CA THR A 271 0.05 -6.77 28.33
C THR A 271 0.45 -6.66 29.80
N LYS A 272 -0.19 -5.76 30.55
CA LYS A 272 0.02 -5.61 32.00
C LYS A 272 -0.50 -6.79 32.81
N LYS A 273 -1.70 -7.29 32.47
CA LYS A 273 -2.35 -8.38 33.21
C LYS A 273 -1.59 -9.69 33.09
N TYR A 274 -1.12 -10.03 31.89
CA TYR A 274 -0.44 -11.30 31.62
C TYR A 274 1.08 -11.20 31.58
N ASN A 275 1.64 -9.99 31.76
CA ASN A 275 3.07 -9.70 31.68
C ASN A 275 3.70 -10.21 30.36
N MET A 276 3.03 -9.89 29.25
CA MET A 276 3.41 -10.30 27.90
C MET A 276 3.63 -9.08 27.01
N THR A 277 4.50 -9.22 26.01
CA THR A 277 4.64 -8.21 24.95
C THR A 277 3.45 -8.26 23.99
N ILE A 278 3.27 -7.19 23.20
CA ILE A 278 2.23 -7.15 22.17
C ILE A 278 2.42 -8.30 21.16
N ALA A 279 3.66 -8.58 20.75
CA ALA A 279 3.97 -9.68 19.84
C ALA A 279 3.61 -11.05 20.43
N GLN A 280 3.84 -11.28 21.73
CA GLN A 280 3.49 -12.53 22.41
C GLN A 280 1.97 -12.73 22.49
N ILE A 281 1.21 -11.67 22.79
CA ILE A 281 -0.26 -11.72 22.81
C ILE A 281 -0.79 -12.11 21.43
N VAL A 282 -0.29 -11.48 20.36
CA VAL A 282 -0.72 -11.82 18.99
C VAL A 282 -0.30 -13.24 18.63
N HIS A 283 0.92 -13.66 18.97
CA HIS A 283 1.38 -15.03 18.74
C HIS A 283 0.45 -16.08 19.39
N ASP A 284 0.07 -15.88 20.65
CA ASP A 284 -0.85 -16.79 21.35
C ASP A 284 -2.27 -16.73 20.77
N ASN A 285 -2.70 -15.59 20.25
CA ASN A 285 -3.94 -15.49 19.49
C ASN A 285 -3.87 -16.26 18.17
N GLU A 286 -2.73 -16.23 17.44
CA GLU A 286 -2.57 -17.01 16.21
C GLU A 286 -2.67 -18.52 16.44
N ARG A 287 -2.18 -19.01 17.59
CA ARG A 287 -2.28 -20.44 17.98
C ARG A 287 -3.74 -20.90 18.10
N SER A 288 -4.66 -20.00 18.46
CA SER A 288 -6.08 -20.33 18.58
C SER A 288 -6.77 -20.63 17.24
N PHE A 289 -6.19 -20.19 16.12
CA PHE A 289 -6.65 -20.52 14.76
C PHE A 289 -6.16 -21.89 14.28
N GLY A 290 -5.52 -22.69 15.14
CA GLY A 290 -5.06 -24.05 14.82
C GLY A 290 -3.66 -24.13 14.22
N TYR A 291 -2.86 -23.06 14.30
CA TYR A 291 -1.47 -23.06 13.86
C TYR A 291 -0.51 -23.54 14.96
N THR A 292 0.48 -24.35 14.57
CA THR A 292 1.62 -24.69 15.44
C THR A 292 2.64 -23.55 15.50
N ASP A 293 3.57 -23.60 16.45
CA ASP A 293 4.63 -22.58 16.57
C ASP A 293 5.55 -22.61 15.35
N GLU A 294 5.81 -23.80 14.83
CA GLU A 294 6.54 -24.03 13.59
C GLU A 294 5.79 -23.43 12.39
N ASP A 295 4.48 -23.66 12.28
CA ASP A 295 3.67 -23.08 11.19
C ASP A 295 3.68 -21.55 11.21
N ILE A 296 3.53 -20.94 12.39
CA ILE A 296 3.57 -19.48 12.55
C ILE A 296 4.95 -18.96 12.14
N HIS A 297 6.02 -19.62 12.60
CA HIS A 297 7.38 -19.25 12.24
C HIS A 297 7.61 -19.31 10.73
N ASP A 298 7.29 -20.43 10.10
CA ASP A 298 7.54 -20.67 8.68
C ASP A 298 6.75 -19.68 7.81
N LYS A 299 5.50 -19.39 8.18
CA LYS A 299 4.68 -18.39 7.48
C LYS A 299 5.24 -16.98 7.60
N LEU A 300 5.66 -16.57 8.81
CA LEU A 300 6.26 -15.25 9.01
C LEU A 300 7.57 -15.09 8.24
N MET A 301 8.41 -16.13 8.24
CA MET A 301 9.66 -16.13 7.46
C MET A 301 9.39 -16.16 5.97
N ARG A 302 8.36 -16.89 5.52
CA ARG A 302 7.94 -16.88 4.11
C ARG A 302 7.47 -15.50 3.67
N ILE A 303 6.68 -14.80 4.49
CA ILE A 303 6.27 -13.40 4.22
C ILE A 303 7.50 -12.51 4.08
N TRP A 304 8.45 -12.61 5.02
CA TRP A 304 9.68 -11.83 4.96
C TRP A 304 10.53 -12.15 3.72
N GLN A 305 10.69 -13.42 3.36
CA GLN A 305 11.41 -13.83 2.15
C GLN A 305 10.81 -13.20 0.90
N VAL A 306 9.47 -13.22 0.75
CA VAL A 306 8.80 -12.58 -0.40
C VAL A 306 9.02 -11.06 -0.39
N MET A 307 8.97 -10.42 0.79
CA MET A 307 9.27 -8.99 0.93
C MET A 307 10.71 -8.65 0.50
N ASP A 308 11.69 -9.44 0.92
CA ASP A 308 13.11 -9.24 0.58
C ASP A 308 13.39 -9.52 -0.91
N GLU A 309 12.80 -10.60 -1.45
CA GLU A 309 12.83 -10.92 -2.89
C GLU A 309 12.23 -9.77 -3.72
N CYS A 310 11.16 -9.14 -3.24
CA CYS A 310 10.54 -7.99 -3.89
C CYS A 310 11.49 -6.78 -3.92
N ILE A 311 12.13 -6.46 -2.78
CA ILE A 311 13.16 -5.41 -2.72
C ILE A 311 14.28 -5.72 -3.72
N HIS A 312 14.80 -6.96 -3.69
CA HIS A 312 15.89 -7.41 -4.56
C HIS A 312 15.52 -7.26 -6.04
N THR A 313 14.31 -7.68 -6.42
CA THR A 313 13.79 -7.55 -7.78
C THR A 313 13.71 -6.08 -8.21
N GLY A 314 13.24 -5.20 -7.31
CA GLY A 314 13.13 -3.78 -7.59
C GLY A 314 14.48 -3.08 -7.80
N VAL A 315 15.48 -3.38 -6.97
CA VAL A 315 16.82 -2.78 -7.10
C VAL A 315 17.65 -3.37 -8.25
N SER A 316 17.40 -4.63 -8.61
CA SER A 316 18.09 -5.35 -9.69
C SER A 316 17.44 -5.20 -11.06
N SER A 317 16.29 -4.52 -11.14
CA SER A 317 15.55 -4.31 -12.39
C SER A 317 16.40 -3.62 -13.47
N THR A 318 16.41 -4.20 -14.67
CA THR A 318 17.06 -3.62 -15.88
C THR A 318 16.14 -2.67 -16.64
N GLU A 319 14.83 -2.79 -16.44
CA GLU A 319 13.83 -1.90 -17.03
C GLU A 319 14.03 -0.45 -16.58
N ARG A 320 13.91 0.49 -17.52
CA ARG A 320 14.12 1.92 -17.22
C ARG A 320 12.84 2.63 -16.80
N THR A 321 11.68 2.15 -17.23
CA THR A 321 10.38 2.84 -17.08
C THR A 321 9.32 1.86 -16.59
N LEU A 322 8.38 2.36 -15.79
CA LEU A 322 7.18 1.64 -15.35
C LEU A 322 6.15 1.56 -16.49
N PRO A 323 5.30 0.51 -16.49
CA PRO A 323 4.21 0.41 -17.45
C PRO A 323 3.15 1.50 -17.21
N GLY A 324 2.35 1.81 -18.23
CA GLY A 324 1.30 2.84 -18.18
C GLY A 324 1.64 4.11 -18.94
N ARG A 325 0.70 5.07 -18.96
CA ARG A 325 0.79 6.27 -19.82
C ARG A 325 1.77 7.33 -19.30
N LEU A 326 2.12 7.28 -18.02
CA LEU A 326 2.98 8.26 -17.37
C LEU A 326 4.46 8.15 -17.76
N GLY A 327 4.90 6.98 -18.26
CA GLY A 327 6.30 6.76 -18.64
C GLY A 327 7.29 6.98 -17.48
N LEU A 328 6.87 6.77 -16.23
CA LEU A 328 7.65 7.10 -15.05
C LEU A 328 8.92 6.26 -14.99
N ARG A 329 10.08 6.91 -14.79
CA ARG A 329 11.37 6.22 -14.72
C ARG A 329 11.53 5.49 -13.38
N ARG A 330 12.01 4.24 -13.42
CA ARG A 330 12.44 3.51 -12.22
C ARG A 330 13.65 4.19 -11.58
N ARG A 331 13.55 4.47 -10.28
CA ARG A 331 14.55 5.17 -9.46
C ARG A 331 15.34 4.20 -8.58
N ALA A 332 14.74 3.10 -8.12
CA ALA A 332 15.37 2.18 -7.17
C ALA A 332 16.75 1.66 -7.64
N PRO A 333 16.95 1.20 -8.90
CA PRO A 333 18.25 0.70 -9.34
C PRO A 333 19.36 1.77 -9.36
N ILE A 334 19.00 3.04 -9.53
CA ILE A 334 19.96 4.15 -9.55
C ILE A 334 20.31 4.56 -8.12
N LEU A 335 19.32 4.62 -7.24
CA LEU A 335 19.50 4.92 -5.81
C LEU A 335 20.36 3.84 -5.15
N TYR A 336 20.06 2.57 -5.39
CA TYR A 336 20.82 1.46 -4.84
C TYR A 336 22.30 1.49 -5.27
N ARG A 337 22.56 1.65 -6.58
CA ARG A 337 23.93 1.79 -7.10
C ARG A 337 24.67 3.01 -6.53
N ARG A 338 23.97 4.10 -6.22
CA ARG A 338 24.57 5.28 -5.59
C ARG A 338 24.98 4.99 -4.14
N LEU A 339 24.12 4.30 -3.39
CA LEU A 339 24.39 3.91 -1.99
C LEU A 339 25.54 2.90 -1.89
N MET A 340 25.59 1.94 -2.81
CA MET A 340 26.63 0.91 -2.86
C MET A 340 27.98 1.40 -3.41
N ARG A 341 28.08 2.63 -3.92
CA ARG A 341 29.32 3.17 -4.49
C ARG A 341 30.43 3.38 -3.43
N GLY A 342 30.11 3.20 -2.16
CA GLY A 342 31.04 3.28 -1.03
C GLY A 342 31.56 4.70 -0.77
N PHE A 343 32.23 4.88 0.37
CA PHE A 343 32.87 6.15 0.73
C PHE A 343 34.12 6.45 -0.12
N TYR A 344 34.71 5.41 -0.72
CA TYR A 344 35.91 5.48 -1.56
C TYR A 344 35.60 4.94 -2.97
N PRO A 345 35.13 5.79 -3.89
CA PRO A 345 34.94 5.39 -5.29
C PRO A 345 36.29 5.05 -5.92
N GLY A 346 36.70 3.78 -5.85
CA GLY A 346 37.97 3.27 -6.41
C GLY A 346 38.64 2.14 -5.63
N ILE A 347 38.24 1.85 -4.38
CA ILE A 347 38.90 0.82 -3.55
C ILE A 347 38.22 -0.56 -3.63
N THR A 348 36.96 -0.63 -4.09
CA THR A 348 36.21 -1.88 -4.20
C THR A 348 35.81 -2.18 -5.64
N THR A 349 36.69 -2.85 -6.37
CA THR A 349 36.35 -3.82 -7.44
C THR A 349 37.53 -4.78 -7.60
N PRO A 350 37.36 -6.11 -7.44
CA PRO A 350 38.32 -7.05 -7.98
C PRO A 350 38.31 -6.91 -9.50
N HIS A 351 39.50 -6.89 -10.08
CA HIS A 351 39.80 -6.79 -11.49
C HIS A 351 38.94 -7.74 -12.35
N LEU A 352 37.87 -7.24 -12.98
CA LEU A 352 37.37 -7.85 -14.21
C LEU A 352 38.27 -7.33 -15.34
N PRO A 353 38.80 -8.20 -16.22
CA PRO A 353 39.77 -7.77 -17.23
C PRO A 353 39.10 -6.77 -18.15
N ALA A 354 39.69 -5.57 -18.23
CA ALA A 354 39.29 -4.57 -19.21
C ALA A 354 39.50 -5.16 -20.61
N LEU A 355 38.39 -5.51 -21.27
CA LEU A 355 38.36 -5.79 -22.69
C LEU A 355 38.79 -4.51 -23.42
N LYS A 356 40.04 -4.53 -23.90
CA LYS A 356 40.57 -3.57 -24.86
C LYS A 356 39.72 -3.63 -26.14
N GLY A 357 39.09 -2.51 -26.45
CA GLY A 357 38.80 -2.12 -27.83
C GLY A 357 37.51 -2.65 -28.44
N SER A 358 36.46 -1.83 -28.39
CA SER A 358 35.72 -1.49 -29.60
C SER A 358 35.12 -0.10 -29.42
N SER A 359 35.55 0.82 -30.27
CA SER A 359 34.90 2.09 -30.59
C SER A 359 33.46 1.86 -31.03
N GLY A 360 32.52 1.88 -30.08
CA GLY A 360 31.09 1.89 -30.33
C GLY A 360 30.51 3.19 -29.81
N GLU A 361 30.07 4.04 -30.72
CA GLU A 361 29.35 5.28 -30.45
C GLU A 361 28.13 4.99 -29.55
N PHE A 362 28.17 5.48 -28.31
CA PHE A 362 26.92 5.72 -27.59
C PHE A 362 26.36 7.03 -28.13
N ALA A 363 25.35 6.89 -28.99
CA ALA A 363 24.56 7.96 -29.57
C ALA A 363 24.24 9.03 -28.53
N ALA A 364 24.74 10.23 -28.79
CA ALA A 364 24.20 11.46 -28.24
C ALA A 364 22.73 11.54 -28.68
N VAL A 365 21.88 11.95 -27.74
CA VAL A 365 20.47 12.23 -27.99
C VAL A 365 20.35 13.26 -29.11
N ASP A 366 19.56 12.94 -30.13
CA ASP A 366 19.26 13.79 -31.29
C ASP A 366 18.79 15.20 -30.88
N LYS A 367 19.38 16.22 -31.53
CA LYS A 367 18.88 17.60 -31.57
C LYS A 367 17.69 17.65 -32.54
N PRO A 368 16.61 18.41 -32.28
CA PRO A 368 15.74 18.86 -33.36
C PRO A 368 16.46 19.97 -34.15
N ASP A 369 16.36 19.90 -35.46
CA ASP A 369 16.97 20.82 -36.42
C ASP A 369 16.52 22.27 -36.17
N ALA A 370 17.50 23.17 -36.01
CA ALA A 370 17.30 24.60 -36.05
C ALA A 370 18.24 25.18 -37.12
N GLU A 371 17.63 25.80 -38.13
CA GLU A 371 18.26 26.42 -39.29
C GLU A 371 19.39 27.38 -38.90
N GLU A 372 20.53 27.26 -39.59
CA GLU A 372 21.67 28.16 -39.47
C GLU A 372 21.31 29.56 -39.97
N ILE A 373 21.53 30.57 -39.12
CA ILE A 373 21.76 31.95 -39.58
C ILE A 373 23.18 32.32 -39.15
N ASP A 374 24.01 32.45 -40.18
CA ASP A 374 25.44 32.70 -40.15
C ASP A 374 25.71 34.20 -39.95
N ILE A 375 26.45 34.58 -38.90
CA ILE A 375 27.07 35.92 -38.82
C ILE A 375 28.49 35.83 -38.29
N LEU A 376 29.41 36.10 -39.23
CA LEU A 376 30.84 36.31 -39.11
C LEU A 376 31.21 37.41 -38.10
N VAL A 377 32.19 37.13 -37.24
CA VAL A 377 33.17 38.14 -36.80
C VAL A 377 34.57 37.54 -36.78
N GLN A 378 35.41 38.04 -37.69
CA GLN A 378 36.84 37.79 -37.79
C GLN A 378 37.63 38.46 -36.66
N GLY A 379 38.70 37.82 -36.21
CA GLY A 379 39.69 38.44 -35.32
C GLY A 379 40.90 37.54 -35.08
N ASN A 380 41.91 37.70 -35.94
CA ASN A 380 43.27 37.12 -35.81
C ASN A 380 43.94 37.44 -34.47
N ILE A 381 44.82 36.55 -33.99
CA ILE A 381 46.26 36.81 -33.74
C ILE A 381 46.99 35.52 -33.35
N ALA A 382 48.21 35.41 -33.89
CA ALA A 382 49.08 34.24 -33.90
C ALA A 382 50.05 34.14 -32.69
N SER A 383 50.47 32.90 -32.45
CA SER A 383 51.80 32.40 -32.01
C SER A 383 52.72 33.22 -31.10
N ALA A 384 53.14 32.60 -29.99
CA ALA A 384 54.51 32.68 -29.47
C ALA A 384 54.90 31.40 -28.73
N GLN A 385 56.09 30.86 -29.07
CA GLN A 385 56.73 29.70 -28.45
C GLN A 385 57.50 30.07 -27.17
N GLY A 386 57.65 29.13 -26.23
CA GLY A 386 58.81 29.08 -25.33
C GLY A 386 58.55 28.53 -23.92
N GLY A 387 59.35 27.53 -23.52
CA GLY A 387 59.71 27.31 -22.10
C GLY A 387 59.18 26.03 -21.43
N ARG A 388 60.03 25.01 -21.32
CA ARG A 388 59.89 23.92 -20.34
C ARG A 388 60.20 24.45 -18.94
N SER A 389 59.30 24.28 -17.97
CA SER A 389 59.63 23.90 -16.58
C SER A 389 58.36 23.64 -15.76
N GLY A 390 58.36 22.52 -15.03
CA GLY A 390 57.56 22.20 -13.85
C GLY A 390 56.14 22.74 -13.73
N SER A 391 55.13 21.89 -13.95
CA SER A 391 53.81 22.09 -13.35
C SER A 391 53.27 20.75 -12.85
N ARG A 392 52.98 20.74 -11.54
CA ARG A 392 52.29 19.68 -10.82
C ARG A 392 51.03 19.28 -11.62
N LEU A 393 50.81 17.97 -11.79
CA LEU A 393 49.53 17.43 -12.23
C LEU A 393 48.46 17.88 -11.22
N ALA A 394 47.79 18.99 -11.52
CA ALA A 394 46.55 19.36 -10.85
C ALA A 394 45.52 18.28 -11.18
N PRO A 395 44.72 17.81 -10.20
CA PRO A 395 43.62 16.92 -10.52
C PRO A 395 42.65 17.70 -11.41
N SER A 396 42.44 17.21 -12.62
CA SER A 396 41.36 17.68 -13.48
C SER A 396 40.03 17.32 -12.80
N PHE A 397 39.55 18.22 -11.95
CA PHE A 397 38.13 18.27 -11.61
C PHE A 397 37.41 18.62 -12.91
N ARG A 398 36.92 17.61 -13.63
CA ARG A 398 35.96 17.85 -14.71
C ARG A 398 34.79 18.60 -14.08
N ALA A 399 34.63 19.87 -14.45
CA ALA A 399 33.48 20.66 -14.06
C ALA A 399 32.20 19.89 -14.45
N PRO A 400 31.18 19.81 -13.57
CA PRO A 400 29.95 19.11 -13.91
C PRO A 400 29.31 19.79 -15.12
N ARG A 401 28.87 18.98 -16.08
CA ARG A 401 28.19 19.44 -17.30
C ARG A 401 26.89 20.13 -16.89
N VAL A 402 26.85 21.45 -17.00
CA VAL A 402 25.64 22.26 -16.79
C VAL A 402 24.74 22.07 -18.01
N ILE A 403 23.50 21.64 -17.78
CA ILE A 403 22.45 21.61 -18.80
C ILE A 403 21.51 22.78 -18.49
N GLY A 404 21.55 23.83 -19.31
CA GLY A 404 20.76 25.06 -19.17
C GLY A 404 21.33 26.23 -19.96
N SER A 405 20.53 27.28 -20.18
CA SER A 405 21.01 28.55 -20.76
C SER A 405 21.88 29.31 -19.75
N PHE A 406 22.94 29.98 -20.23
CA PHE A 406 23.85 30.77 -19.41
C PHE A 406 23.26 32.10 -18.93
N ASP A 407 22.13 32.53 -19.49
CA ASP A 407 21.45 33.77 -19.11
C ASP A 407 20.33 33.50 -18.09
N HIS A 408 20.71 33.38 -16.82
CA HIS A 408 19.78 33.42 -15.70
C HIS A 408 20.39 34.30 -14.58
N PRO A 409 19.62 35.22 -13.96
CA PRO A 409 20.16 36.22 -13.02
C PRO A 409 20.72 35.64 -11.72
N ILE A 410 20.53 34.34 -11.46
CA ILE A 410 21.03 33.61 -10.28
C ILE A 410 21.52 32.23 -10.73
N LEU A 411 22.80 31.92 -10.56
CA LEU A 411 23.30 30.56 -10.83
C LEU A 411 22.63 29.55 -9.87
N PRO A 412 22.10 28.41 -10.36
CA PRO A 412 21.65 27.35 -9.45
C PRO A 412 22.83 26.92 -8.58
N MET A 413 22.59 26.73 -7.28
CA MET A 413 23.62 26.23 -6.38
C MET A 413 24.25 24.95 -6.97
N PRO A 414 25.59 24.82 -6.95
CA PRO A 414 26.23 23.62 -7.43
C PRO A 414 25.71 22.42 -6.62
N PRO A 415 25.48 21.25 -7.26
CA PRO A 415 24.97 20.07 -6.58
C PRO A 415 25.95 19.64 -5.48
N THR A 416 25.47 19.62 -4.24
CA THR A 416 26.22 19.16 -3.07
C THR A 416 26.13 17.63 -2.95
N LYS A 417 26.80 17.04 -1.95
CA LYS A 417 26.61 15.61 -1.64
C LYS A 417 25.12 15.35 -1.40
N THR A 418 24.53 14.53 -2.26
CA THR A 418 23.08 14.24 -2.24
C THR A 418 22.72 13.02 -1.40
N THR A 419 23.68 12.44 -0.69
CA THR A 419 23.47 11.19 0.05
C THR A 419 23.24 11.45 1.53
N ILE A 420 22.05 11.12 2.02
CA ILE A 420 21.70 11.09 3.44
C ILE A 420 21.45 9.61 3.78
N PRO A 421 22.47 8.88 4.28
CA PRO A 421 22.47 7.41 4.25
C PRO A 421 21.20 6.74 4.81
N ALA A 422 20.76 7.11 6.02
CA ALA A 422 19.60 6.48 6.65
C ALA A 422 18.29 6.72 5.87
N VAL A 423 18.06 7.95 5.40
CA VAL A 423 16.86 8.32 4.64
C VAL A 423 16.88 7.66 3.25
N ASP A 424 18.04 7.62 2.62
CA ASP A 424 18.19 7.05 1.28
C ASP A 424 18.02 5.53 1.26
N PHE A 425 18.48 4.80 2.29
CA PHE A 425 18.25 3.35 2.40
C PHE A 425 16.76 3.03 2.52
N LEU A 426 16.07 3.66 3.48
CA LEU A 426 14.62 3.50 3.68
C LEU A 426 13.84 3.84 2.40
N SER A 427 14.18 4.96 1.77
CA SER A 427 13.56 5.41 0.53
C SER A 427 13.84 4.44 -0.62
N CYS A 428 15.07 3.96 -0.76
CA CYS A 428 15.45 3.01 -1.81
C CYS A 428 14.65 1.71 -1.71
N TYR A 429 14.55 1.12 -0.52
CA TYR A 429 13.82 -0.13 -0.30
C TYR A 429 12.31 0.05 -0.54
N ALA A 430 11.71 1.10 0.02
CA ALA A 430 10.28 1.37 -0.17
C ALA A 430 9.93 1.64 -1.65
N ILE A 431 10.75 2.43 -2.34
CA ILE A 431 10.57 2.70 -3.79
C ILE A 431 10.74 1.41 -4.59
N ALA A 432 11.72 0.55 -4.27
CA ALA A 432 11.94 -0.71 -4.97
C ALA A 432 10.68 -1.59 -4.96
N VAL A 433 10.07 -1.77 -3.79
CA VAL A 433 8.84 -2.56 -3.63
C VAL A 433 7.68 -1.95 -4.40
N ASN A 434 7.44 -0.64 -4.28
CA ASN A 434 6.33 0.00 -5.00
C ASN A 434 6.54 0.05 -6.53
N GLU A 435 7.78 0.10 -7.01
CA GLU A 435 8.09 -0.03 -8.44
C GLU A 435 7.84 -1.44 -8.96
N VAL A 436 8.10 -2.49 -8.15
CA VAL A 436 7.72 -3.87 -8.49
C VAL A 436 6.20 -4.02 -8.48
N ASN A 437 5.52 -3.45 -7.49
CA ASN A 437 4.05 -3.44 -7.43
C ASN A 437 3.45 -2.80 -8.68
N ALA A 438 3.88 -1.60 -9.04
CA ALA A 438 3.39 -0.87 -10.21
C ALA A 438 3.62 -1.63 -11.53
N ALA A 439 4.60 -2.52 -11.57
CA ALA A 439 4.90 -3.36 -12.73
C ALA A 439 4.12 -4.69 -12.78
N GLY A 440 3.31 -4.99 -11.76
CA GLY A 440 2.57 -6.25 -11.68
C GLY A 440 3.40 -7.43 -11.16
N GLY A 441 4.48 -7.16 -10.43
CA GLY A 441 5.29 -8.19 -9.81
C GLY A 441 4.67 -8.76 -8.53
N ARG A 442 5.35 -9.75 -7.94
CA ARG A 442 4.98 -10.38 -6.67
C ARG A 442 5.17 -9.41 -5.51
N ILE A 443 4.15 -9.32 -4.65
CA ILE A 443 4.07 -8.36 -3.54
C ILE A 443 3.45 -9.03 -2.32
N VAL A 444 3.74 -8.51 -1.12
CA VAL A 444 2.98 -8.80 0.09
C VAL A 444 2.15 -7.58 0.47
N THR A 445 0.87 -7.77 0.78
CA THR A 445 0.01 -6.69 1.27
C THR A 445 0.48 -6.20 2.64
N SER A 446 0.53 -4.89 2.87
CA SER A 446 0.89 -4.36 4.19
C SER A 446 0.30 -2.97 4.50
N PRO A 447 -1.03 -2.82 4.69
CA PRO A 447 -2.10 -3.82 4.58
C PRO A 447 -2.72 -3.89 3.17
N THR A 448 -2.29 -3.03 2.24
CA THR A 448 -2.71 -3.04 0.82
C THR A 448 -1.50 -3.02 -0.10
N ASN A 449 -1.68 -3.37 -1.38
CA ASN A 449 -0.60 -3.30 -2.37
C ASN A 449 -0.07 -1.87 -2.55
N GLY A 450 -0.94 -0.86 -2.44
CA GLY A 450 -0.57 0.55 -2.56
C GLY A 450 0.37 1.03 -1.45
N ALA A 451 0.33 0.39 -0.27
CA ALA A 451 1.16 0.68 0.89
C ALA A 451 2.26 -0.38 1.16
N ALA A 452 2.50 -1.27 0.20
CA ALA A 452 3.35 -2.44 0.37
C ALA A 452 4.83 -2.11 0.67
N GLY A 453 5.33 -0.91 0.38
CA GLY A 453 6.75 -0.58 0.51
C GLY A 453 7.18 -0.14 1.91
N VAL A 454 6.26 0.32 2.76
CA VAL A 454 6.60 0.90 4.07
C VAL A 454 7.20 -0.14 5.01
N ILE A 455 6.45 -1.22 5.27
CA ILE A 455 6.84 -2.30 6.17
C ILE A 455 8.16 -2.97 5.76
N PRO A 456 8.32 -3.47 4.52
CA PRO A 456 9.57 -4.12 4.13
C PRO A 456 10.75 -3.15 4.07
N GLY A 457 10.52 -1.88 3.74
CA GLY A 457 11.57 -0.85 3.76
C GLY A 457 12.14 -0.62 5.16
N VAL A 458 11.26 -0.51 6.17
CA VAL A 458 11.68 -0.36 7.57
C VAL A 458 12.27 -1.64 8.14
N LEU A 459 11.67 -2.80 7.82
CA LEU A 459 12.15 -4.09 8.31
C LEU A 459 13.53 -4.43 7.74
N LYS A 460 13.78 -4.23 6.43
CA LYS A 460 15.11 -4.43 5.85
C LYS A 460 16.15 -3.53 6.49
N TYR A 461 15.81 -2.25 6.72
CA TYR A 461 16.72 -1.32 7.40
C TYR A 461 17.03 -1.78 8.83
N LEU A 462 16.02 -2.23 9.59
CA LEU A 462 16.20 -2.76 10.94
C LEU A 462 17.14 -3.97 10.94
N LEU A 463 16.95 -4.92 10.03
CA LEU A 463 17.75 -6.15 9.99
C LEU A 463 19.20 -5.92 9.56
N GLU A 464 19.45 -5.00 8.64
CA GLU A 464 20.81 -4.76 8.11
C GLU A 464 21.66 -3.86 9.03
N PHE A 465 21.04 -2.91 9.75
CA PHE A 465 21.77 -1.85 10.45
C PHE A 465 21.60 -1.84 11.96
N VAL A 466 20.61 -2.54 12.51
CA VAL A 466 20.22 -2.40 13.93
C VAL A 466 20.16 -3.74 14.66
N SER A 467 19.58 -4.78 14.04
CA SER A 467 19.33 -6.04 14.72
C SER A 467 20.56 -6.95 14.77
N ASP A 468 20.79 -7.54 15.95
CA ASP A 468 21.76 -8.62 16.16
C ASP A 468 21.15 -10.02 15.92
N ASP A 469 19.82 -10.16 16.01
CA ASP A 469 19.07 -11.41 15.84
C ASP A 469 17.92 -11.19 14.82
N PRO A 470 18.19 -11.44 13.53
CA PRO A 470 17.26 -11.08 12.48
C PRO A 470 15.96 -11.88 12.54
N GLU A 471 16.00 -13.16 12.91
CA GLU A 471 14.80 -14.01 12.93
C GLU A 471 13.82 -13.57 14.02
N LYS A 472 14.33 -13.28 15.21
CA LYS A 472 13.51 -12.77 16.32
C LYS A 472 12.97 -11.38 16.02
N SER A 473 13.77 -10.51 15.39
CA SER A 473 13.32 -9.19 14.96
C SER A 473 12.20 -9.27 13.95
N VAL A 474 12.27 -10.15 12.94
CA VAL A 474 11.18 -10.36 11.97
C VAL A 474 9.88 -10.75 12.67
N LYS A 475 9.92 -11.75 13.56
CA LYS A 475 8.74 -12.20 14.32
C LYS A 475 8.14 -11.06 15.15
N THR A 476 8.97 -10.39 15.94
CA THR A 476 8.53 -9.30 16.83
C THR A 476 7.94 -8.15 16.03
N PHE A 477 8.58 -7.78 14.93
CA PHE A 477 8.14 -6.68 14.07
C PHE A 477 6.79 -6.98 13.44
N LEU A 478 6.64 -8.13 12.74
CA LEU A 478 5.42 -8.46 12.01
C LEU A 478 4.23 -8.69 12.93
N LEU A 479 4.41 -9.37 14.07
CA LEU A 479 3.33 -9.61 15.04
C LEU A 479 2.88 -8.31 15.72
N THR A 480 3.82 -7.43 16.10
CA THR A 480 3.48 -6.11 16.68
C THR A 480 2.79 -5.21 15.65
N ALA A 481 3.30 -5.17 14.43
CA ALA A 481 2.68 -4.46 13.32
C ALA A 481 1.25 -4.97 13.06
N SER A 482 1.03 -6.29 13.16
CA SER A 482 -0.29 -6.90 13.03
C SER A 482 -1.26 -6.43 14.09
N ALA A 483 -0.85 -6.37 15.37
CA ALA A 483 -1.70 -5.86 16.45
C ALA A 483 -2.26 -4.47 16.13
N VAL A 484 -1.38 -3.58 15.66
CA VAL A 484 -1.77 -2.21 15.27
C VAL A 484 -2.68 -2.23 14.04
N GLY A 485 -2.37 -3.04 13.03
CA GLY A 485 -3.24 -3.21 11.86
C GLY A 485 -4.64 -3.72 12.21
N MET A 486 -4.74 -4.64 13.18
CA MET A 486 -6.02 -5.15 13.70
C MET A 486 -6.84 -4.05 14.38
N LEU A 487 -6.21 -3.16 15.16
CA LEU A 487 -6.88 -2.00 15.78
C LEU A 487 -7.45 -1.06 14.72
N PHE A 488 -6.68 -0.74 13.67
CA PHE A 488 -7.17 0.12 12.58
C PHE A 488 -8.29 -0.52 11.77
N LYS A 489 -8.21 -1.82 11.45
CA LYS A 489 -9.24 -2.55 10.71
C LYS A 489 -10.56 -2.67 11.46
N ARG A 490 -10.53 -2.62 12.80
CA ARG A 490 -11.73 -2.67 13.63
C ARG A 490 -12.30 -1.28 13.90
N GLY A 491 -11.45 -0.33 14.32
CA GLY A 491 -11.87 1.03 14.68
C GLY A 491 -12.15 1.91 13.45
N SER A 492 -11.70 1.49 12.27
CA SER A 492 -11.88 2.21 11.01
C SER A 492 -11.78 1.26 9.81
N THR A 493 -11.84 1.80 8.60
CA THR A 493 -11.62 1.04 7.36
C THR A 493 -10.13 1.00 7.00
N ILE A 494 -9.67 -0.12 6.43
CA ILE A 494 -8.34 -0.27 5.79
C ILE A 494 -8.40 -0.13 4.26
N SER A 495 -9.57 0.18 3.71
CA SER A 495 -9.78 0.35 2.28
C SER A 495 -9.55 1.81 1.88
N ALA A 496 -8.71 2.03 0.86
CA ALA A 496 -8.56 3.37 0.26
C ALA A 496 -9.92 3.94 -0.14
N ALA A 497 -10.78 3.11 -0.76
CA ALA A 497 -12.09 3.51 -1.27
C ALA A 497 -13.05 4.06 -0.20
N GLU A 498 -12.80 3.76 1.08
CA GLU A 498 -13.62 4.20 2.21
C GLU A 498 -12.91 5.23 3.08
N GLY A 499 -11.59 5.11 3.23
CA GLY A 499 -10.80 5.88 4.19
C GLY A 499 -9.72 6.79 3.60
N GLY A 500 -9.52 6.80 2.28
CA GLY A 500 -8.43 7.51 1.63
C GLY A 500 -7.06 6.85 1.85
N CYS A 501 -5.98 7.54 1.50
CA CYS A 501 -4.62 6.99 1.61
C CYS A 501 -4.10 6.96 3.06
N GLN A 502 -4.73 7.70 3.97
CA GLN A 502 -4.49 7.57 5.43
C GLN A 502 -4.80 6.14 5.92
N ALA A 503 -5.81 5.49 5.36
CA ALA A 503 -6.21 4.12 5.70
C ALA A 503 -5.29 3.04 5.08
N GLU A 504 -4.44 3.41 4.12
CA GLU A 504 -3.47 2.51 3.49
C GLU A 504 -2.05 2.81 3.97
N VAL A 505 -1.44 3.88 3.45
CA VAL A 505 -0.06 4.26 3.74
C VAL A 505 0.08 4.80 5.16
N GLY A 506 -0.94 5.50 5.69
CA GLY A 506 -0.94 5.96 7.07
C GLY A 506 -0.97 4.81 8.08
N VAL A 507 -1.84 3.82 7.85
CA VAL A 507 -1.88 2.59 8.65
C VAL A 507 -0.57 1.81 8.52
N ALA A 508 -0.02 1.65 7.32
CA ALA A 508 1.28 0.98 7.12
C ALA A 508 2.43 1.71 7.86
N CYS A 509 2.43 3.04 7.85
CA CYS A 509 3.37 3.87 8.62
C CYS A 509 3.23 3.63 10.12
N SER A 510 2.00 3.63 10.65
CA SER A 510 1.71 3.35 12.06
C SER A 510 2.13 1.94 12.50
N MET A 511 1.79 0.93 11.69
CA MET A 511 2.20 -0.46 11.87
C MET A 511 3.74 -0.59 11.91
N ALA A 512 4.44 0.08 10.98
CA ALA A 512 5.90 0.06 10.92
C ALA A 512 6.55 0.79 12.10
N SER A 513 5.98 1.92 12.55
CA SER A 513 6.45 2.64 13.74
C SER A 513 6.41 1.74 14.98
N ALA A 514 5.29 1.04 15.17
CA ALA A 514 5.09 0.14 16.31
C ALA A 514 6.04 -1.06 16.26
N GLY A 515 6.16 -1.71 15.10
CA GLY A 515 7.08 -2.83 14.89
C GLY A 515 8.53 -2.43 15.14
N PHE A 516 8.95 -1.27 14.65
CA PHE A 516 10.31 -0.75 14.87
C PHE A 516 10.54 -0.42 16.36
N ALA A 517 9.62 0.28 17.01
CA ALA A 517 9.72 0.61 18.44
C ALA A 517 9.82 -0.65 19.32
N ALA A 518 9.03 -1.68 19.03
CA ALA A 518 9.08 -2.95 19.76
C ALA A 518 10.44 -3.66 19.59
N CYS A 519 11.01 -3.64 18.39
CA CYS A 519 12.33 -4.23 18.14
C CYS A 519 13.47 -3.44 18.82
N MET A 520 13.29 -2.13 19.02
CA MET A 520 14.21 -1.29 19.78
C MET A 520 14.09 -1.48 21.31
N GLY A 521 13.21 -2.38 21.78
CA GLY A 521 13.03 -2.68 23.20
C GLY A 521 12.13 -1.68 23.94
N ALA A 522 11.27 -0.95 23.23
CA ALA A 522 10.34 -0.01 23.85
C ALA A 522 9.23 -0.71 24.66
N SER A 523 8.71 -0.02 25.68
CA SER A 523 7.55 -0.50 26.45
C SER A 523 6.28 -0.56 25.60
N PRO A 524 5.28 -1.42 25.91
CA PRO A 524 4.02 -1.47 25.17
C PRO A 524 3.33 -0.10 25.03
N GLU A 525 3.40 0.76 26.06
CA GLU A 525 2.88 2.12 26.01
C GLU A 525 3.59 2.97 24.95
N THR A 526 4.93 2.91 24.93
CA THR A 526 5.75 3.60 23.93
C THR A 526 5.51 3.05 22.52
N VAL A 527 5.25 1.75 22.38
CA VAL A 527 4.92 1.12 21.09
C VAL A 527 3.60 1.66 20.54
N LEU A 528 2.56 1.78 21.37
CA LEU A 528 1.30 2.39 20.93
C LEU A 528 1.42 3.90 20.68
N GLN A 529 2.28 4.59 21.44
CA GLN A 529 2.60 6.00 21.17
C GLN A 529 3.32 6.16 19.82
N ALA A 530 4.25 5.26 19.47
CA ALA A 530 4.91 5.28 18.16
C ALA A 530 3.89 5.08 17.01
N ALA A 531 2.93 4.18 17.22
CA ALA A 531 1.83 3.95 16.29
C ALA A 531 0.97 5.21 16.11
N GLU A 532 0.65 5.90 17.21
CA GLU A 532 -0.15 7.13 17.23
C GLU A 532 0.51 8.25 16.42
N ILE A 533 1.78 8.59 16.71
CA ILE A 533 2.56 9.58 15.93
C ILE A 533 2.63 9.16 14.46
N GLY A 534 2.74 7.85 14.20
CA GLY A 534 2.75 7.29 12.85
C GLY A 534 1.49 7.60 12.04
N ILE A 535 0.30 7.55 12.65
CA ILE A 535 -0.94 7.89 11.94
C ILE A 535 -1.22 9.40 11.94
N GLU A 536 -0.87 10.13 13.01
CA GLU A 536 -1.08 11.57 13.15
C GLU A 536 -0.57 12.34 11.93
N HIS A 537 0.65 12.03 11.49
CA HIS A 537 1.30 12.65 10.33
C HIS A 537 0.75 12.22 8.96
N ASN A 538 -0.32 11.42 8.94
CA ASN A 538 -0.97 10.92 7.75
C ASN A 538 -2.50 11.15 7.75
N LEU A 539 -3.06 11.75 8.80
CA LEU A 539 -4.48 12.15 8.84
C LEU A 539 -4.80 13.17 7.73
N GLY A 540 -5.94 12.99 7.08
CA GLY A 540 -6.41 13.77 5.93
C GLY A 540 -5.84 13.34 4.57
N LEU A 541 -4.96 12.33 4.49
CA LEU A 541 -4.39 11.91 3.21
C LEU A 541 -5.44 11.25 2.30
N THR A 542 -5.74 11.89 1.18
CA THR A 542 -6.69 11.44 0.16
C THR A 542 -6.08 10.43 -0.82
N CYS A 543 -6.92 9.64 -1.49
CA CYS A 543 -6.50 8.69 -2.52
C CYS A 543 -6.97 9.15 -3.93
N ASP A 544 -6.21 10.07 -4.53
CA ASP A 544 -6.40 10.56 -5.91
C ASP A 544 -5.10 10.41 -6.72
N PRO A 545 -4.71 9.18 -7.11
CA PRO A 545 -3.54 8.97 -7.94
C PRO A 545 -3.74 9.45 -9.36
N ILE A 546 -2.64 9.84 -10.02
CA ILE A 546 -2.66 10.30 -11.42
C ILE A 546 -3.05 9.13 -12.33
N ASP A 547 -4.00 9.37 -13.24
CA ASP A 547 -4.57 8.37 -14.17
C ASP A 547 -5.14 7.12 -13.48
N GLY A 548 -5.43 7.18 -12.18
CA GLY A 548 -5.87 6.03 -11.40
C GLY A 548 -4.78 4.97 -11.20
N LEU A 549 -3.51 5.26 -11.51
CA LEU A 549 -2.40 4.31 -11.44
C LEU A 549 -1.72 4.32 -10.07
N VAL A 550 -1.33 3.15 -9.56
CA VAL A 550 -0.56 3.01 -8.30
C VAL A 550 0.92 3.38 -8.51
N GLN A 551 1.18 4.63 -8.91
CA GLN A 551 2.51 5.18 -9.19
C GLN A 551 2.69 6.51 -8.49
N VAL A 552 2.01 7.56 -8.94
CA VAL A 552 2.13 8.92 -8.39
C VAL A 552 0.80 9.30 -7.74
N PRO A 553 0.78 9.71 -6.45
CA PRO A 553 1.90 9.89 -5.51
C PRO A 553 2.23 8.63 -4.66
N CYS A 554 1.75 7.45 -5.05
CA CYS A 554 1.84 6.23 -4.23
C CYS A 554 3.29 5.83 -3.89
N ILE A 555 4.20 5.89 -4.86
CA ILE A 555 5.61 5.51 -4.68
C ILE A 555 6.30 6.45 -3.67
N GLU A 556 6.12 7.77 -3.83
CA GLU A 556 6.67 8.76 -2.91
C GLU A 556 6.08 8.65 -1.51
N ARG A 557 4.77 8.37 -1.41
CA ARG A 557 4.09 8.19 -0.12
C ARG A 557 4.66 7.01 0.67
N ASN A 558 5.03 5.91 0.02
CA ASN A 558 5.67 4.78 0.71
C ASN A 558 7.08 5.13 1.18
N SER A 559 7.87 5.83 0.35
CA SER A 559 9.20 6.33 0.72
C SER A 559 9.13 7.24 1.96
N LEU A 560 8.22 8.21 1.95
CA LEU A 560 8.03 9.12 3.07
C LEU A 560 7.44 8.41 4.30
N GLY A 561 6.54 7.45 4.09
CA GLY A 561 5.96 6.62 5.15
C GLY A 561 7.03 5.83 5.91
N ALA A 562 7.98 5.20 5.21
CA ALA A 562 9.07 4.47 5.84
C ALA A 562 9.97 5.38 6.70
N VAL A 563 10.28 6.59 6.21
CA VAL A 563 11.09 7.58 6.96
C VAL A 563 10.34 8.10 8.18
N LYS A 564 9.04 8.42 8.02
CA LYS A 564 8.17 8.85 9.12
C LYS A 564 8.08 7.77 10.19
N ALA A 565 7.96 6.50 9.81
CA ALA A 565 7.81 5.40 10.75
C ALA A 565 9.01 5.28 11.72
N VAL A 566 10.23 5.28 11.18
CA VAL A 566 11.46 5.25 11.99
C VAL A 566 11.57 6.49 12.89
N THR A 567 11.25 7.66 12.33
CA THR A 567 11.30 8.93 13.08
C THR A 567 10.27 8.96 14.21
N ALA A 568 9.04 8.51 13.97
CA ALA A 568 7.96 8.41 14.95
C ALA A 568 8.35 7.50 16.11
N ALA A 569 8.93 6.33 15.81
CA ALA A 569 9.45 5.44 16.83
C ALA A 569 10.56 6.11 17.68
N GLN A 570 11.51 6.80 17.06
CA GLN A 570 12.57 7.52 17.79
C GLN A 570 12.01 8.63 18.69
N LEU A 571 11.04 9.41 18.21
CA LEU A 571 10.38 10.47 18.98
C LEU A 571 9.61 9.91 20.18
N SER A 572 8.90 8.80 20.00
CA SER A 572 8.17 8.14 21.10
C SER A 572 9.10 7.67 22.22
N MET A 573 10.25 7.08 21.87
CA MET A 573 11.25 6.62 22.83
C MET A 573 11.93 7.78 23.57
N ALA A 574 12.15 8.91 22.89
CA ALA A 574 12.71 10.12 23.49
C ALA A 574 11.71 10.84 24.43
N SER A 575 10.41 10.60 24.28
CA SER A 575 9.35 11.26 25.06
C SER A 575 9.18 10.70 26.48
N HIS A 576 9.89 9.62 26.85
CA HIS A 576 9.85 8.99 28.17
C HIS A 576 8.42 8.72 28.71
N GLY A 577 7.47 8.38 27.83
CA GLY A 577 6.10 8.04 28.20
C GLY A 577 5.19 9.22 28.55
N VAL A 578 5.62 10.46 28.30
CA VAL A 578 4.75 11.64 28.42
C VAL A 578 4.08 11.90 27.07
N TYR A 579 2.77 11.68 27.00
CA TYR A 579 1.98 11.98 25.81
C TYR A 579 0.56 12.42 26.17
N SER A 580 0.00 13.27 25.33
CA SER A 580 -1.34 13.85 25.51
C SER A 580 -2.42 13.15 24.69
N VAL A 581 -2.06 12.45 23.62
CA VAL A 581 -2.99 11.83 22.67
C VAL A 581 -2.79 10.32 22.66
N THR A 582 -3.88 9.57 22.76
CA THR A 582 -3.88 8.12 22.71
C THR A 582 -4.09 7.60 21.28
N LEU A 583 -3.61 6.38 21.00
CA LEU A 583 -3.86 5.74 19.70
C LEU A 583 -5.35 5.60 19.39
N ASP A 584 -6.18 5.35 20.40
CA ASP A 584 -7.63 5.22 20.23
C ASP A 584 -8.28 6.54 19.76
N GLU A 585 -7.84 7.68 20.31
CA GLU A 585 -8.28 9.00 19.85
C GLU A 585 -7.82 9.29 18.41
N ALA A 586 -6.61 8.86 18.05
CA ALA A 586 -6.10 9.01 16.69
C ALA A 586 -6.86 8.13 15.68
N ILE A 587 -7.24 6.90 16.06
CA ILE A 587 -8.09 6.01 15.24
C ILE A 587 -9.48 6.63 15.04
N GLU A 588 -10.08 7.19 16.09
CA GLU A 588 -11.37 7.86 15.98
C GLU A 588 -11.28 9.12 15.10
N ALA A 589 -10.21 9.91 15.24
CA ALA A 589 -9.95 11.04 14.35
C ALA A 589 -9.79 10.59 12.88
N MET A 590 -9.11 9.46 12.64
CA MET A 590 -9.01 8.86 11.30
C MET A 590 -10.40 8.47 10.76
N ARG A 591 -11.26 7.91 11.61
CA ARG A 591 -12.62 7.50 11.23
C ARG A 591 -13.50 8.71 10.89
N LEU A 592 -13.44 9.77 11.69
CA LEU A 592 -14.21 11.00 11.46
C LEU A 592 -13.74 11.73 10.19
N THR A 593 -12.42 11.88 10.02
CA THR A 593 -11.85 12.49 8.80
C THR A 593 -12.19 11.67 7.54
N ALA A 594 -12.20 10.34 7.65
CA ALA A 594 -12.68 9.48 6.56
C ALA A 594 -14.17 9.71 6.27
N ALA A 595 -15.03 9.84 7.29
CA ALA A 595 -16.45 10.14 7.08
C ALA A 595 -16.66 11.47 6.36
N ASP A 596 -15.91 12.51 6.75
CA ASP A 596 -15.99 13.86 6.17
C ASP A 596 -15.37 13.98 4.77
N MET A 597 -14.48 13.05 4.40
CA MET A 597 -13.82 13.08 3.10
C MET A 597 -14.84 12.85 1.97
N SER A 598 -14.81 13.73 0.96
CA SER A 598 -15.68 13.59 -0.22
C SER A 598 -15.39 12.29 -0.96
N VAL A 599 -16.43 11.64 -1.48
CA VAL A 599 -16.32 10.40 -2.30
C VAL A 599 -15.31 10.55 -3.44
N LYS A 600 -15.19 11.76 -4.03
CA LYS A 600 -14.23 12.07 -5.10
C LYS A 600 -12.75 11.94 -4.69
N TYR A 601 -12.46 12.00 -3.40
CA TYR A 601 -11.11 11.95 -2.84
C TYR A 601 -10.81 10.64 -2.12
N LYS A 602 -11.81 9.76 -2.01
CA LYS A 602 -11.69 8.45 -1.38
C LYS A 602 -11.22 7.40 -2.39
N GLU A 603 -11.72 7.42 -3.61
CA GLU A 603 -11.48 6.31 -4.55
C GLU A 603 -10.71 6.73 -5.80
N THR A 604 -9.77 5.85 -6.20
CA THR A 604 -8.96 5.95 -7.41
C THR A 604 -9.77 6.05 -8.71
N SER A 605 -11.06 5.67 -8.66
CA SER A 605 -11.96 5.46 -9.79
C SER A 605 -12.48 6.73 -10.46
N LEU A 606 -12.61 7.81 -9.69
CA LEU A 606 -13.14 9.08 -10.15
C LEU A 606 -12.02 10.08 -10.45
N SER A 607 -10.78 9.59 -10.61
CA SER A 607 -9.57 10.36 -10.89
C SER A 607 -9.81 11.35 -12.03
N GLY A 608 -10.07 12.60 -11.65
CA GLY A 608 -10.51 13.66 -12.56
C GLY A 608 -10.14 15.06 -12.06
N LEU A 609 -9.49 15.17 -10.90
CA LEU A 609 -8.94 16.43 -10.39
C LEU A 609 -7.43 16.49 -10.63
N ALA A 610 -6.65 15.48 -10.26
CA ALA A 610 -5.22 15.39 -10.62
C ALA A 610 -4.97 15.53 -12.14
N VAL A 611 -5.87 14.98 -12.98
CA VAL A 611 -5.79 15.08 -14.44
C VAL A 611 -6.08 16.50 -14.95
N ARG A 612 -6.97 17.26 -14.31
CA ARG A 612 -7.25 18.67 -14.68
C ARG A 612 -6.01 19.54 -14.50
N TRP A 613 -5.26 19.34 -13.41
CA TRP A 613 -4.02 20.09 -13.16
C TRP A 613 -2.95 19.85 -14.24
N PHE A 614 -2.79 18.61 -14.73
CA PHE A 614 -1.82 18.32 -15.80
C PHE A 614 -2.30 18.78 -17.18
N SER A 615 -3.61 18.69 -17.46
CA SER A 615 -4.18 19.24 -18.70
C SER A 615 -4.05 20.77 -18.78
N ASP A 616 -4.22 21.47 -17.67
CA ASP A 616 -4.06 22.94 -17.60
C ASP A 616 -2.58 23.36 -17.62
N ALA A 617 -1.67 22.55 -17.06
CA ALA A 617 -0.23 22.78 -17.14
C ALA A 617 0.34 22.53 -18.55
N LEU A 618 -0.17 21.53 -19.29
CA LEU A 618 0.19 21.30 -20.69
C LEU A 618 -0.51 22.29 -21.64
N GLY A 619 -1.73 22.73 -21.32
CA GLY A 619 -2.45 23.75 -22.09
C GLY A 619 -1.87 25.16 -21.95
N SER A 620 -1.21 25.48 -20.83
CA SER A 620 -0.55 26.79 -20.62
C SER A 620 0.85 26.89 -21.24
N LEU A 621 1.51 25.76 -21.54
CA LEU A 621 2.80 25.74 -22.22
C LEU A 621 2.70 25.80 -23.76
N VAL A 622 1.52 25.58 -24.34
CA VAL A 622 1.29 25.64 -25.80
C VAL A 622 0.89 27.04 -26.28
N ASN A 623 0.65 28.00 -25.37
CA ASN A 623 0.12 29.34 -25.72
C ASN A 623 1.09 30.52 -25.53
N ILE A 624 2.39 30.30 -25.32
CA ILE A 624 3.42 31.36 -25.21
C ILE A 624 4.38 31.34 -26.41
N GLY A 625 3.85 31.13 -27.61
CA GLY A 625 4.66 30.99 -28.83
C GLY A 625 3.96 31.47 -30.11
N ALA A 626 3.15 32.53 -30.02
CA ALA A 626 2.53 33.14 -31.21
C ALA A 626 2.46 34.67 -31.09
N TYR A 627 3.63 35.32 -30.96
CA TYR A 627 3.80 36.72 -31.37
C TYR A 627 5.01 36.80 -32.30
N ARG A 628 4.77 36.52 -33.58
CA ARG A 628 5.58 37.04 -34.69
C ARG A 628 4.83 38.26 -35.21
N GLN A 629 5.43 39.44 -35.08
CA GLN A 629 5.24 40.54 -36.02
C GLN A 629 6.61 41.20 -36.24
N PRO A 630 6.84 41.70 -37.46
CA PRO A 630 7.98 41.33 -38.30
C PRO A 630 9.35 41.71 -37.77
#